data_AF-A0A1H5YGW8-F1
#
_entry.id   AF-A0A1H5YGW8-F1
#
_cell.length_a   1.000
_cell.length_b   1.000
_cell.length_c   1.000
_cell.angle_alpha   90.00
_cell.angle_beta   90.00
_cell.angle_gamma   90.00
#
_symmetry.space_group_name_H-M   'P 1'
#
loop_
_entity.id
_entity.type
_entity.pdbx_description
1 polymer ?
#
loop_
_entity_poly.entity_id
_entity_poly.type
_entity_poly.pdbx_seq_one_letter_code
_entity_poly.pdbx_strand_id
1 'polypeptide(L)'
;MSLQSLDRTQWSFAEALAHVQSVTVARRAAEAAKAPPKPVPAHNHWNPPQDPTIAWKAEAENELLVALRDGDLIAQGRYTEERPNGWGYGGSSGFGLHSGYHSSIRPEQWREGRYSLGRLTARDWEFIDIRMPRFLMKAIWPDYAPEVQPAAGTDTAPYTTPYLELMRAAIAHFGITAENQGKKDCLVDWFLEQEIEGEPVSNKLADAMATLIRLPSAQRGGAKRVLGPDLRRA
;
A
#
# COMPACT_ATOMS: atom_id res chain seq x y z
N MET A 1 1.51 -17.00 11.23
CA MET A 1 2.43 -16.05 10.58
C MET A 1 3.82 -16.27 11.15
N SER A 2 4.79 -16.73 10.37
CA SER A 2 6.16 -16.97 10.83
C SER A 2 6.92 -15.63 10.89
N LEU A 3 7.64 -15.35 11.98
CA LEU A 3 8.54 -14.19 12.11
C LEU A 3 9.62 -14.12 11.00
N GLN A 4 9.84 -15.23 10.28
CA GLN A 4 10.77 -15.31 9.16
C GLN A 4 10.26 -14.65 7.87
N SER A 5 8.95 -14.43 7.72
CA SER A 5 8.37 -13.79 6.53
C SER A 5 8.11 -12.28 6.69
N LEU A 6 8.54 -11.67 7.81
CA LEU A 6 8.43 -10.24 8.00
C LEU A 6 9.47 -9.50 7.14
N ASP A 7 9.00 -8.50 6.40
CA ASP A 7 9.86 -7.58 5.65
C ASP A 7 10.82 -6.88 6.61
N ARG A 8 12.11 -7.17 6.48
CA ARG A 8 13.18 -6.61 7.32
C ARG A 8 13.74 -5.30 6.79
N THR A 9 13.20 -4.78 5.69
CA THR A 9 13.63 -3.52 5.10
C THR A 9 13.54 -2.41 6.15
N GLN A 10 14.67 -1.75 6.37
CA GLN A 10 14.77 -0.58 7.25
C GLN A 10 14.73 0.66 6.38
N TRP A 11 13.93 1.63 6.80
CA TRP A 11 13.93 2.97 6.23
C TRP A 11 14.67 3.91 7.16
N SER A 12 15.50 4.78 6.61
CA SER A 12 15.99 5.95 7.30
C SER A 12 14.84 6.87 7.71
N PHE A 13 15.07 7.76 8.68
CA PHE A 13 14.08 8.78 9.04
C PHE A 13 13.61 9.59 7.83
N ALA A 14 14.52 9.93 6.90
CA ALA A 14 14.19 10.71 5.71
C ALA A 14 13.25 9.96 4.77
N GLU A 15 13.48 8.66 4.54
CA GLU A 15 12.59 7.82 3.73
C GLU A 15 11.22 7.65 4.41
N ALA A 16 11.21 7.41 5.72
CA ALA A 16 9.98 7.31 6.51
C ALA A 16 9.17 8.61 6.42
N LEU A 17 9.82 9.76 6.61
CA LEU A 17 9.18 11.07 6.50
C LEU A 17 8.63 11.33 5.09
N ALA A 18 9.42 11.02 4.05
CA ALA A 18 8.98 11.19 2.66
C ALA A 18 7.73 10.36 2.34
N HIS A 19 7.67 9.13 2.86
CA HIS A 19 6.50 8.26 2.73
C HIS A 19 5.27 8.87 3.39
N VAL A 20 5.37 9.25 4.68
CA VAL A 20 4.24 9.84 5.42
C VAL A 20 3.78 11.15 4.77
N GLN A 21 4.71 12.01 4.34
CA GLN A 21 4.40 13.22 3.59
C GLN A 21 3.64 12.91 2.29
N SER A 22 4.06 11.91 1.52
CA SER A 22 3.37 11.53 0.28
C SER A 22 1.95 11.06 0.55
N VAL A 23 1.74 10.22 1.57
CA VAL A 23 0.41 9.71 1.95
C VAL A 23 -0.49 10.84 2.43
N THR A 24 0.00 11.69 3.32
CA THR A 24 -0.77 12.82 3.87
C THR A 24 -1.12 13.83 2.80
N VAL A 25 -0.18 14.19 1.91
CA VAL A 25 -0.46 15.10 0.79
C VAL A 25 -1.52 14.50 -0.13
N ALA A 26 -1.42 13.21 -0.48
CA ALA A 26 -2.40 12.56 -1.35
C ALA A 26 -3.81 12.52 -0.71
N ARG A 27 -3.90 12.16 0.58
CA ARG A 27 -5.14 12.17 1.35
C ARG A 27 -5.76 13.57 1.40
N ARG A 28 -4.96 14.58 1.77
CA ARG A 28 -5.41 15.97 1.88
C ARG A 28 -5.81 16.56 0.53
N ALA A 29 -5.11 16.22 -0.55
CA ALA A 29 -5.49 16.63 -1.90
C ALA A 29 -6.85 16.05 -2.30
N ALA A 30 -7.12 14.78 -1.99
CA ALA A 30 -8.43 14.17 -2.25
C ALA A 30 -9.55 14.75 -1.40
N GLU A 31 -9.30 15.03 -0.10
CA GLU A 31 -10.24 15.74 0.77
C GLU A 31 -10.53 17.16 0.23
N ALA A 32 -9.51 17.89 -0.20
CA ALA A 32 -9.65 19.23 -0.76
C ALA A 32 -10.40 19.23 -2.11
N ALA A 33 -10.22 18.21 -2.94
CA ALA A 33 -10.95 18.06 -4.20
C ALA A 33 -12.45 17.78 -4.00
N LYS A 34 -12.81 17.12 -2.89
CA LYS A 34 -14.21 16.87 -2.50
C LYS A 34 -14.86 18.08 -1.81
N ALA A 35 -14.07 19.04 -1.33
CA ALA A 35 -14.58 20.22 -0.64
C ALA A 35 -15.17 21.25 -1.63
N PRO A 36 -16.24 21.98 -1.25
CA PRO A 36 -16.77 23.04 -2.09
C PRO A 36 -15.71 24.13 -2.32
N PRO A 37 -15.70 24.79 -3.51
CA PRO A 37 -14.73 25.82 -3.82
C PRO A 37 -14.81 26.94 -2.78
N LYS A 38 -13.68 27.24 -2.14
CA LYS A 38 -13.61 28.36 -1.17
C LYS A 38 -13.92 29.66 -1.91
N PRO A 39 -14.75 30.55 -1.35
CA PRO A 39 -15.02 31.85 -1.96
C PRO A 39 -13.71 32.62 -2.11
N VAL A 40 -13.50 33.19 -3.30
CA VAL A 40 -12.32 34.02 -3.59
C VAL A 40 -12.38 35.23 -2.65
N PRO A 41 -11.40 35.42 -1.76
CA PRO A 41 -11.44 36.53 -0.82
C PRO A 41 -11.33 37.87 -1.56
N ALA A 42 -12.19 38.83 -1.19
CA ALA A 42 -12.45 40.07 -1.91
C ALA A 42 -11.31 41.12 -1.86
N HIS A 43 -10.18 40.83 -1.20
CA HIS A 43 -9.16 41.84 -0.90
C HIS A 43 -7.76 41.32 -1.21
N ASN A 44 -6.95 42.14 -1.90
CA ASN A 44 -5.54 41.91 -2.18
C ASN A 44 -4.76 41.67 -0.89
N HIS A 45 -4.47 40.41 -0.57
CA HIS A 45 -3.48 40.10 0.46
C HIS A 45 -2.10 40.42 -0.13
N TRP A 46 -1.30 41.19 0.59
CA TRP A 46 0.08 41.50 0.20
C TRP A 46 0.97 40.23 0.19
N ASN A 47 0.51 39.14 0.81
CA ASN A 47 1.18 37.85 0.81
C ASN A 47 0.46 36.89 -0.16
N PRO A 48 1.16 36.29 -1.13
CA PRO A 48 0.56 35.30 -2.00
C PRO A 48 0.04 34.10 -1.19
N PRO A 49 -1.02 33.41 -1.65
CA PRO A 49 -1.49 32.19 -1.01
C PRO A 49 -0.33 31.18 -0.92
N GLN A 50 -0.02 30.72 0.29
CA GLN A 50 0.97 29.66 0.47
C GLN A 50 0.43 28.36 -0.11
N ASP A 51 1.31 27.60 -0.76
CA ASP A 51 1.00 26.26 -1.22
C ASP A 51 0.53 25.40 -0.02
N PRO A 52 -0.73 24.89 -0.02
CA PRO A 52 -1.25 24.10 1.09
C PRO A 52 -0.43 22.82 1.35
N THR A 53 0.34 22.33 0.37
CA THR A 53 1.21 21.17 0.57
C THR A 53 2.29 21.40 1.63
N ILE A 54 2.71 22.65 1.86
CA ILE A 54 3.67 22.99 2.92
C ILE A 54 3.09 22.66 4.29
N ALA A 55 1.84 23.09 4.53
CA ALA A 55 1.15 22.81 5.79
C ALA A 55 0.89 21.31 5.98
N TRP A 56 0.50 20.60 4.92
CA TRP A 56 0.26 19.15 4.96
C TRP A 56 1.54 18.34 5.20
N LYS A 57 2.68 18.80 4.68
CA LYS A 57 3.99 18.17 4.98
C LYS A 57 4.44 18.39 6.41
N ALA A 58 4.17 19.57 6.98
CA ALA A 58 4.44 19.85 8.39
C ALA A 58 3.54 19.03 9.33
N GLU A 59 2.27 18.84 8.94
CA GLU A 59 1.35 17.93 9.62
C GLU A 59 1.90 16.49 9.63
N ALA A 60 2.31 15.98 8.48
CA ALA A 60 2.92 14.65 8.33
C ALA A 60 4.17 14.45 9.19
N GLU A 61 5.05 15.47 9.26
CA GLU A 61 6.22 15.42 10.13
C GLU A 61 5.83 15.34 11.62
N ASN A 62 4.82 16.12 12.02
CA ASN A 62 4.33 16.09 13.40
C ASN A 62 3.68 14.74 13.74
N GLU A 63 2.86 14.17 12.85
CA GLU A 63 2.28 12.84 13.02
C GLU A 63 3.35 11.77 13.22
N LEU A 64 4.41 11.78 12.40
CA LEU A 64 5.53 10.85 12.53
C LEU A 64 6.23 10.98 13.89
N LEU A 65 6.51 12.21 14.32
CA LEU A 65 7.15 12.46 15.62
C LEU A 65 6.25 12.06 16.80
N VAL A 66 4.94 12.24 16.70
CA VAL A 66 3.99 11.80 17.73
C VAL A 66 4.00 10.28 17.87
N ALA A 67 3.91 9.53 16.75
CA ALA A 67 3.96 8.07 16.80
C ALA A 67 5.26 7.52 17.44
N LEU A 68 6.39 8.18 17.20
CA LEU A 68 7.68 7.84 17.83
C LEU A 68 7.69 8.14 19.33
N ARG A 69 7.08 9.25 19.74
CA ARG A 69 6.99 9.69 21.15
C ARG A 69 6.00 8.88 21.96
N ASP A 70 4.98 8.31 21.33
CA ASP A 70 3.97 7.49 22.00
C ASP A 70 4.34 6.01 22.01
N GLY A 71 5.29 5.61 21.16
CA GLY A 71 5.80 4.24 21.09
C GLY A 71 5.02 3.36 20.11
N ASP A 72 4.11 3.93 19.34
CA ASP A 72 3.40 3.24 18.25
C ASP A 72 4.36 2.85 17.12
N LEU A 73 5.40 3.65 16.91
CA LEU A 73 6.47 3.40 15.95
C LEU A 73 7.79 3.11 16.67
N ILE A 74 8.39 1.96 16.35
CA ILE A 74 9.70 1.57 16.87
C ILE A 74 10.78 2.13 15.94
N ALA A 75 11.77 2.81 16.52
CA ALA A 75 12.97 3.28 15.83
C ALA A 75 14.23 2.79 16.53
N GLN A 76 15.30 2.62 15.75
CA GLN A 76 16.63 2.31 16.22
C GLN A 76 17.63 3.33 15.71
N GLY A 77 18.71 3.59 16.44
CA GLY A 77 19.76 4.50 16.02
C GLY A 77 21.11 4.08 16.58
N ARG A 78 22.19 4.61 16.01
CA ARG A 78 23.52 4.46 16.58
C ARG A 78 23.68 5.47 17.71
N TYR A 79 24.00 4.98 18.90
CA TYR A 79 23.98 5.75 20.14
C TYR A 79 25.38 6.21 20.59
N THR A 80 25.45 7.36 21.26
CA THR A 80 26.61 7.77 22.06
C THR A 80 26.21 8.68 23.23
N GLU A 81 26.97 8.59 24.32
CA GLU A 81 26.99 9.55 25.43
C GLU A 81 28.30 10.36 25.44
N GLU A 82 29.25 9.99 24.58
CA GLU A 82 30.60 10.52 24.64
C GLU A 82 30.64 11.94 24.08
N ARG A 83 31.06 12.89 24.91
CA ARG A 83 31.31 14.28 24.53
C ARG A 83 32.78 14.61 24.70
N PRO A 84 33.59 14.47 23.63
CA PRO A 84 35.04 14.66 23.71
C PRO A 84 35.43 16.07 24.15
N ASN A 85 34.66 17.09 23.74
CA ASN A 85 34.91 18.49 24.04
C ASN A 85 33.63 19.08 24.64
N GLY A 86 33.56 19.20 25.97
CA GLY A 86 32.43 19.82 26.66
C GLY A 86 32.08 21.18 26.04
N TRP A 87 30.82 21.32 25.63
CA TRP A 87 30.26 22.45 24.85
C TRP A 87 30.97 22.69 23.51
N GLY A 88 30.41 22.09 22.45
CA GLY A 88 30.84 22.35 21.08
C GLY A 88 30.67 23.84 20.71
N TYR A 89 31.79 24.54 20.54
CA TYR A 89 31.83 25.81 19.82
C TYR A 89 31.73 25.51 18.32
N GLY A 90 30.57 25.78 17.70
CA GLY A 90 30.31 25.60 16.26
C GLY A 90 29.25 24.54 15.95
N GLY A 91 28.65 24.60 14.75
CA GLY A 91 27.44 23.88 14.31
C GLY A 91 27.48 22.34 14.25
N SER A 92 28.34 21.69 15.03
CA SER A 92 28.37 20.25 15.29
C SER A 92 27.75 19.93 16.64
N SER A 93 27.14 18.74 16.79
CA SER A 93 26.43 18.34 18.02
C SER A 93 27.31 18.21 19.27
N GLY A 94 28.64 18.23 19.11
CA GLY A 94 29.61 18.07 20.20
C GLY A 94 29.79 16.63 20.70
N PHE A 95 29.05 15.67 20.12
CA PHE A 95 29.19 14.24 20.42
C PHE A 95 30.26 13.57 19.57
N GLY A 96 30.93 12.59 20.17
CA GLY A 96 32.05 11.86 19.61
C GLY A 96 31.62 10.68 18.74
N LEU A 97 32.33 9.56 18.88
CA LEU A 97 32.06 8.36 18.11
C LEU A 97 30.77 7.70 18.57
N HIS A 98 29.97 7.24 17.61
CA HIS A 98 28.74 6.52 17.86
C HIS A 98 28.98 5.01 17.75
N SER A 99 28.27 4.25 18.58
CA SER A 99 28.27 2.77 18.54
C SER A 99 28.16 2.25 17.10
N GLY A 100 28.89 1.20 16.76
CA GLY A 100 28.74 0.53 15.45
C GLY A 100 27.40 -0.19 15.28
N TYR A 101 26.68 -0.42 16.38
CA TYR A 101 25.39 -1.12 16.39
C TYR A 101 24.23 -0.16 16.64
N HIS A 102 23.09 -0.45 16.02
CA HIS A 102 21.83 0.21 16.29
C HIS A 102 21.22 -0.31 17.59
N SER A 103 20.83 0.62 18.47
CA SER A 103 20.05 0.34 19.67
C SER A 103 18.65 0.95 19.54
N SER A 104 17.67 0.36 20.24
CA SER A 104 16.31 0.89 20.25
C SER A 104 16.27 2.26 20.89
N ILE A 105 15.59 3.20 20.25
CA ILE A 105 15.30 4.52 20.79
C ILE A 105 13.98 4.42 21.55
N ARG A 106 13.99 4.80 22.83
CA ARG A 106 12.79 4.71 23.68
C ARG A 106 11.87 5.92 23.46
N PRO A 107 10.55 5.77 23.70
CA PRO A 107 9.61 6.89 23.63
C PRO A 107 10.03 8.09 24.49
N GLU A 108 10.60 7.85 25.68
CA GLU A 108 11.10 8.91 26.58
C GLU A 108 12.25 9.71 25.93
N GLN A 109 13.13 9.04 25.20
CA GLN A 109 14.22 9.69 24.47
C GLN A 109 13.68 10.54 23.32
N TRP A 110 12.63 10.12 22.63
CA TRP A 110 11.94 10.95 21.63
C TRP A 110 11.21 12.17 22.22
N ARG A 111 10.79 12.09 23.48
CA ARG A 111 10.16 13.20 24.20
C ARG A 111 11.19 14.20 24.74
N GLU A 112 12.30 13.70 25.26
CA GLU A 112 13.40 14.52 25.79
C GLU A 112 14.24 15.16 24.67
N GLY A 113 14.57 14.38 23.64
CA GLY A 113 15.48 14.78 22.57
C GLY A 113 14.86 15.71 21.54
N ARG A 114 15.72 16.51 20.92
CA ARG A 114 15.37 17.32 19.75
C ARG A 114 15.89 16.63 18.50
N TYR A 115 14.98 16.34 17.57
CA TYR A 115 15.36 15.82 16.25
C TYR A 115 15.71 16.98 15.31
N SER A 116 16.90 16.96 14.71
CA SER A 116 17.31 17.88 13.64
C SER A 116 18.45 17.29 12.81
N LEU A 117 18.47 17.58 11.50
CA LEU A 117 19.55 17.19 10.58
C LEU A 117 19.95 15.70 10.66
N GLY A 118 18.98 14.80 10.82
CA GLY A 118 19.25 13.35 10.89
C GLY A 118 19.72 12.85 12.26
N ARG A 119 19.64 13.69 13.29
CA ARG A 119 20.14 13.42 14.65
C ARG A 119 19.02 13.62 15.66
N LEU A 120 18.94 12.74 16.65
CA LEU A 120 18.12 12.95 17.84
C LEU A 120 19.07 13.21 19.00
N THR A 121 19.06 14.43 19.51
CA THR A 121 20.09 14.91 20.44
C THR A 121 19.46 15.45 21.70
N ALA A 122 20.02 15.09 22.85
CA ALA A 122 19.69 15.67 24.15
C ALA A 122 20.93 16.19 24.87
N ARG A 123 20.79 16.49 26.17
CA ARG A 123 21.88 17.06 26.95
C ARG A 123 23.07 16.12 27.09
N ASP A 124 22.86 14.82 27.25
CA ASP A 124 23.94 13.90 27.60
C ASP A 124 24.07 12.71 26.63
N TRP A 125 23.24 12.67 25.59
CA TRP A 125 23.24 11.60 24.60
C TRP A 125 22.86 12.07 23.18
N GLU A 126 23.26 11.29 22.17
CA GLU A 126 22.88 11.48 20.77
C GLU A 126 22.60 10.13 20.06
N PHE A 127 21.61 10.14 19.18
CA PHE A 127 21.38 9.11 18.17
C PHE A 127 21.57 9.65 16.76
N ILE A 128 22.24 8.87 15.91
CA ILE A 128 22.38 9.09 14.46
C ILE A 128 21.96 7.85 13.68
N ASP A 129 21.87 7.97 12.36
CA ASP A 129 21.50 6.85 11.46
C ASP A 129 20.23 6.16 11.96
N ILE A 130 19.20 6.96 12.19
CA ILE A 130 17.92 6.54 12.75
C ILE A 130 17.15 5.78 11.69
N ARG A 131 16.70 4.57 12.05
CA ARG A 131 16.05 3.60 11.18
C ARG A 131 14.76 3.09 11.78
N MET A 132 13.78 2.87 10.92
CA MET A 132 12.47 2.32 11.28
C MET A 132 12.12 1.14 10.36
N PRO A 133 11.43 0.11 10.86
CA PRO A 133 10.98 -0.99 10.02
C PRO A 133 9.91 -0.52 9.02
N ARG A 134 10.15 -0.75 7.73
CA ARG A 134 9.23 -0.38 6.64
C ARG A 134 7.82 -0.94 6.83
N PHE A 135 7.72 -2.19 7.31
CA PHE A 135 6.42 -2.82 7.50
C PHE A 135 5.57 -2.08 8.54
N LEU A 136 6.19 -1.55 9.60
CA LEU A 136 5.49 -0.82 10.67
C LEU A 136 5.07 0.56 10.17
N MET A 137 5.94 1.22 9.38
CA MET A 137 5.59 2.46 8.68
C MET A 137 4.35 2.30 7.80
N LYS A 138 4.29 1.22 7.01
CA LYS A 138 3.15 0.92 6.13
C LYS A 138 1.90 0.42 6.86
N ALA A 139 2.04 -0.05 8.10
CA ALA A 139 0.90 -0.43 8.93
C ALA A 139 0.19 0.80 9.51
N ILE A 140 0.94 1.83 9.92
CA ILE A 140 0.39 3.08 10.45
C ILE A 140 -0.06 4.01 9.31
N TRP A 141 0.78 4.16 8.28
CA TRP A 141 0.49 4.95 7.08
C TRP A 141 0.49 4.04 5.84
N PRO A 142 -0.63 3.38 5.52
CA PRO A 142 -0.73 2.55 4.34
C PRO A 142 -0.55 3.36 3.06
N ASP A 143 -0.12 2.70 1.98
CA ASP A 143 0.00 3.33 0.67
C ASP A 143 -1.37 3.93 0.29
N TYR A 144 -1.39 5.20 -0.09
CA TYR A 144 -2.63 5.85 -0.49
C TYR A 144 -3.11 5.27 -1.82
N ALA A 145 -4.18 4.47 -1.77
CA ALA A 145 -4.94 4.08 -2.93
C ALA A 145 -6.13 5.05 -3.05
N PRO A 146 -6.23 5.86 -4.13
CA PRO A 146 -7.41 6.68 -4.31
C PRO A 146 -8.65 5.78 -4.35
N GLU A 147 -9.71 6.20 -3.66
CA GLU A 147 -11.03 5.62 -3.89
C GLU A 147 -11.30 5.75 -5.39
N VAL A 148 -11.39 4.60 -6.07
CA VAL A 148 -11.99 4.54 -7.39
C VAL A 148 -13.47 4.82 -7.16
N GLN A 149 -13.82 6.11 -7.09
CA GLN A 149 -15.22 6.49 -7.16
C GLN A 149 -15.71 5.99 -8.53
N PRO A 150 -16.70 5.08 -8.59
CA PRO A 150 -17.41 4.88 -9.84
C PRO A 150 -17.87 6.27 -10.28
N ALA A 151 -17.60 6.63 -11.53
CA ALA A 151 -17.86 7.97 -12.05
C ALA A 151 -19.24 8.45 -11.58
N ALA A 152 -19.25 9.55 -10.82
CA ALA A 152 -20.48 10.09 -10.25
C ALA A 152 -21.48 10.36 -11.38
N GLY A 153 -22.60 9.64 -11.36
CA GLY A 153 -23.63 9.73 -12.41
C GLY A 153 -24.19 8.40 -12.90
N THR A 154 -23.87 7.27 -12.28
CA THR A 154 -24.51 5.99 -12.62
C THR A 154 -25.10 5.33 -11.40
N ASP A 155 -26.37 5.62 -11.16
CA ASP A 155 -27.30 4.78 -10.40
C ASP A 155 -27.63 3.49 -11.20
N THR A 156 -26.68 3.00 -11.99
CA THR A 156 -26.91 1.91 -12.93
C THR A 156 -26.38 0.65 -12.31
N ALA A 157 -27.23 -0.38 -12.27
CA ALA A 157 -26.82 -1.77 -12.16
C ALA A 157 -25.46 -1.99 -12.87
N PRO A 158 -24.57 -2.82 -12.32
CA PRO A 158 -23.28 -3.11 -12.95
C PRO A 158 -23.50 -3.33 -14.44
N TYR A 159 -22.79 -2.59 -15.30
CA TYR A 159 -22.91 -2.76 -16.73
C TYR A 159 -22.76 -4.24 -17.05
N THR A 160 -23.83 -4.82 -17.56
CA THR A 160 -23.91 -6.21 -17.94
C THR A 160 -24.30 -6.29 -19.40
N THR A 161 -23.98 -7.41 -20.03
CA THR A 161 -24.39 -7.72 -21.40
C THR A 161 -25.19 -9.02 -21.36
N PRO A 162 -26.06 -9.28 -22.35
CA PRO A 162 -26.74 -10.57 -22.45
C PRO A 162 -25.78 -11.77 -22.39
N TYR A 163 -24.56 -11.63 -22.95
CA TYR A 163 -23.52 -12.66 -22.87
C TYR A 163 -23.01 -12.90 -21.44
N LEU A 164 -22.79 -11.83 -20.67
CA LEU A 164 -22.34 -11.94 -19.27
C LEU A 164 -23.43 -12.56 -18.39
N GLU A 165 -24.70 -12.18 -18.58
CA GLU A 165 -25.83 -12.79 -17.88
C GLU A 165 -25.96 -14.28 -18.22
N LEU A 166 -25.81 -14.64 -19.50
CA LEU A 166 -25.88 -16.04 -19.92
C LEU A 166 -24.75 -16.89 -19.34
N MET A 167 -23.53 -16.35 -19.32
CA MET A 167 -22.40 -17.01 -18.66
C MET A 167 -22.61 -17.17 -17.15
N ARG A 168 -23.24 -16.18 -16.50
CA ARG A 168 -23.59 -16.25 -15.08
C ARG A 168 -24.67 -17.31 -14.82
N ALA A 169 -25.67 -17.39 -15.69
CA ALA A 169 -26.71 -18.41 -15.65
C ALA A 169 -26.10 -19.82 -15.82
N ALA A 170 -25.15 -19.99 -16.75
CA ALA A 170 -24.42 -21.25 -16.91
C ALA A 170 -23.63 -21.64 -15.65
N ILE A 171 -22.90 -20.69 -15.04
CA ILE A 171 -22.16 -20.94 -13.79
C ILE A 171 -23.10 -21.40 -12.68
N ALA A 172 -24.26 -20.75 -12.53
CA ALA A 172 -25.26 -21.14 -11.54
C ALA A 172 -25.89 -22.50 -11.86
N HIS A 173 -26.27 -22.75 -13.11
CA HIS A 173 -26.91 -24.00 -13.57
C HIS A 173 -26.01 -25.22 -13.36
N PHE A 174 -24.72 -25.11 -13.71
CA PHE A 174 -23.76 -26.21 -13.58
C PHE A 174 -23.03 -26.25 -12.23
N GLY A 175 -23.28 -25.27 -11.36
CA GLY A 175 -22.59 -25.14 -10.07
C GLY A 175 -21.08 -25.06 -10.24
N ILE A 176 -20.61 -24.21 -11.18
CA ILE A 176 -19.19 -24.09 -11.49
C ILE A 176 -18.48 -23.42 -10.32
N THR A 177 -17.52 -24.13 -9.72
CA THR A 177 -16.62 -23.62 -8.66
C THR A 177 -15.18 -23.93 -9.03
N ALA A 178 -14.21 -23.44 -8.26
CA ALA A 178 -12.80 -23.75 -8.50
C ALA A 178 -12.51 -25.28 -8.52
N GLU A 179 -13.29 -26.05 -7.77
CA GLU A 179 -13.20 -27.50 -7.63
C GLU A 179 -14.07 -28.26 -8.66
N ASN A 180 -15.12 -27.62 -9.18
CA ASN A 180 -16.06 -28.20 -10.13
C ASN A 180 -16.16 -27.36 -11.40
N GLN A 181 -15.41 -27.73 -12.43
CA GLN A 181 -15.20 -26.89 -13.62
C GLN A 181 -16.11 -27.19 -14.81
N GLY A 182 -17.00 -28.19 -14.70
CA GLY A 182 -17.82 -28.66 -15.81
C GLY A 182 -17.02 -29.23 -17.00
N LYS A 183 -17.63 -30.14 -17.76
CA LYS A 183 -17.07 -30.57 -19.05
C LYS A 183 -17.39 -29.51 -20.10
N LYS A 184 -16.41 -29.15 -20.93
CA LYS A 184 -16.58 -28.11 -21.97
C LYS A 184 -17.74 -28.44 -22.90
N ASP A 185 -17.80 -29.68 -23.38
CA ASP A 185 -18.82 -30.11 -24.36
C ASP A 185 -20.24 -29.93 -23.80
N CYS A 186 -20.47 -30.30 -22.55
CA CYS A 186 -21.77 -30.11 -21.89
C CYS A 186 -22.16 -28.63 -21.72
N LEU A 187 -21.17 -27.74 -21.57
CA LEU A 187 -21.42 -26.30 -21.48
C LEU A 187 -21.73 -25.72 -22.86
N VAL A 188 -21.02 -26.19 -23.91
CA VAL A 188 -21.28 -25.79 -25.29
C VAL A 188 -22.69 -26.21 -25.71
N ASP A 189 -23.06 -27.47 -25.46
CA ASP A 189 -24.41 -27.99 -25.76
C ASP A 189 -25.47 -27.13 -25.08
N TRP A 190 -25.28 -26.81 -23.80
CA TRP A 190 -26.23 -25.96 -23.07
C TRP A 190 -26.33 -24.54 -23.63
N PHE A 191 -25.21 -23.92 -24.02
CA PHE A 191 -25.22 -22.59 -24.62
C PHE A 191 -25.92 -22.58 -25.99
N LEU A 192 -25.80 -23.65 -26.79
CA LEU A 192 -26.47 -23.78 -28.09
C LEU A 192 -27.99 -23.86 -27.98
N GLU A 193 -28.50 -24.29 -26.83
CA GLU A 193 -29.95 -24.30 -26.52
C GLU A 193 -30.49 -22.91 -26.13
N GLN A 194 -29.63 -21.90 -25.99
CA GLN A 194 -30.00 -20.55 -25.55
C GLN A 194 -30.18 -19.59 -26.72
N GLU A 195 -30.96 -18.54 -26.47
CA GLU A 195 -31.15 -17.41 -27.38
C GLU A 195 -30.67 -16.12 -26.72
N ILE A 196 -30.06 -15.24 -27.51
CA ILE A 196 -29.64 -13.90 -27.12
C ILE A 196 -30.31 -12.92 -28.06
N GLU A 197 -31.11 -12.00 -27.52
CA GLU A 197 -31.86 -11.00 -28.31
C GLU A 197 -32.76 -11.63 -29.40
N GLY A 198 -33.20 -12.87 -29.20
CA GLY A 198 -34.05 -13.63 -30.14
C GLY A 198 -33.28 -14.38 -31.23
N GLU A 199 -31.95 -14.39 -31.18
CA GLU A 199 -31.11 -15.19 -32.08
C GLU A 199 -30.48 -16.39 -31.34
N PRO A 200 -30.40 -17.58 -31.96
CA PRO A 200 -29.74 -18.72 -31.37
C PRO A 200 -28.23 -18.48 -31.23
N VAL A 201 -27.65 -18.92 -30.12
CA VAL A 201 -26.21 -18.80 -29.89
C VAL A 201 -25.44 -19.63 -30.92
N SER A 202 -24.51 -19.00 -31.63
CA SER A 202 -23.66 -19.70 -32.60
C SER A 202 -22.64 -20.64 -31.93
N ASN A 203 -22.23 -21.71 -32.64
CA ASN A 203 -21.19 -22.63 -32.19
C ASN A 203 -19.90 -21.94 -31.72
N LYS A 204 -19.44 -20.90 -32.42
CA LYS A 204 -18.21 -20.18 -32.06
C LYS A 204 -18.38 -19.41 -30.75
N LEU A 205 -19.56 -18.82 -30.55
CA LEU A 205 -19.87 -18.04 -29.37
C LEU A 205 -20.07 -18.95 -28.15
N ALA A 206 -20.78 -20.08 -28.32
CA ALA A 206 -20.92 -21.11 -27.30
C ALA A 206 -19.55 -21.66 -26.86
N ASP A 207 -18.66 -21.97 -27.82
CA ASP A 207 -17.30 -22.45 -27.52
C ASP A 207 -16.46 -21.42 -26.73
N ALA A 208 -16.55 -20.15 -27.11
CA ALA A 208 -15.87 -19.06 -26.44
C ALA A 208 -16.40 -18.88 -24.99
N MET A 209 -17.72 -18.82 -24.80
CA MET A 209 -18.32 -18.66 -23.48
C MET A 209 -18.03 -19.85 -22.56
N ALA A 210 -18.17 -21.09 -23.07
CA ALA A 210 -17.82 -22.30 -22.34
C ALA A 210 -16.33 -22.35 -21.93
N THR A 211 -15.45 -21.71 -22.72
CA THR A 211 -14.04 -21.56 -22.36
C THR A 211 -13.87 -20.52 -21.25
N LEU A 212 -14.47 -19.32 -21.40
CA LEU A 212 -14.29 -18.19 -20.50
C LEU A 212 -14.82 -18.42 -19.08
N ILE A 213 -15.90 -19.19 -18.91
CA ILE A 213 -16.45 -19.51 -17.57
C ILE A 213 -15.60 -20.50 -16.78
N ARG A 214 -14.66 -21.19 -17.44
CA ARG A 214 -13.78 -22.19 -16.82
C ARG A 214 -12.42 -21.57 -16.49
N LEU A 215 -11.81 -22.00 -15.41
CA LEU A 215 -10.47 -21.59 -15.02
C LEU A 215 -9.43 -22.00 -16.08
N PRO A 216 -8.40 -21.17 -16.33
CA PRO A 216 -7.32 -21.51 -17.26
C PRO A 216 -6.63 -22.84 -16.95
N SER A 217 -6.58 -23.26 -15.68
CA SER A 217 -6.04 -24.54 -15.24
C SER A 217 -6.85 -25.75 -15.76
N ALA A 218 -8.18 -25.61 -15.87
CA ALA A 218 -9.09 -26.65 -16.34
C ALA A 218 -9.22 -26.74 -17.86
N GLN A 219 -8.69 -25.74 -18.56
CA GLN A 219 -8.62 -25.67 -20.02
C GLN A 219 -7.38 -26.39 -20.59
N ARG A 220 -6.37 -26.66 -19.77
CA ARG A 220 -5.19 -27.42 -20.19
C ARG A 220 -5.59 -28.89 -20.35
N GLY A 221 -5.78 -29.33 -21.59
CA GLY A 221 -5.95 -30.75 -21.92
C GLY A 221 -4.84 -31.60 -21.27
N GLY A 222 -5.16 -32.84 -20.91
CA GLY A 222 -4.35 -33.76 -20.08
C GLY A 222 -2.93 -34.11 -20.57
N ALA A 223 -2.34 -33.38 -21.51
CA ALA A 223 -0.97 -33.51 -21.97
C ALA A 223 -0.05 -32.45 -21.34
N LYS A 224 0.52 -32.81 -20.18
CA LYS A 224 1.79 -32.34 -19.55
C LYS A 224 1.65 -32.22 -18.02
N ARG A 225 1.44 -33.36 -17.37
CA ARG A 225 2.10 -33.62 -16.08
C ARG A 225 3.38 -34.40 -16.39
N VAL A 226 4.37 -33.75 -17.00
CA VAL A 226 5.74 -34.30 -16.96
C VAL A 226 6.28 -33.95 -15.58
N LEU A 227 5.94 -34.80 -14.61
CA LEU A 227 6.73 -34.93 -13.39
C LEU A 227 8.06 -35.53 -13.84
N GLY A 228 9.08 -34.70 -13.99
CA GLY A 228 10.44 -35.20 -14.15
C GLY A 228 10.82 -36.06 -12.94
N PRO A 229 11.61 -37.14 -13.11
CA PRO A 229 11.94 -38.03 -12.02
C PRO A 229 12.71 -37.28 -10.93
N ASP A 230 12.22 -37.40 -9.69
CA ASP A 230 12.83 -36.83 -8.50
C ASP A 230 14.09 -37.66 -8.15
N LEU A 231 15.27 -37.14 -8.51
CA LEU A 231 16.58 -37.73 -8.25
C LEU A 231 17.02 -37.53 -6.79
N ARG A 232 16.22 -38.03 -5.84
CA ARG A 232 16.61 -38.13 -4.43
C ARG A 232 16.15 -39.46 -3.84
N ARG A 233 16.82 -40.53 -4.24
CA ARG A 233 17.01 -41.75 -3.45
C ARG A 233 18.13 -42.60 -4.08
N ALA A 234 19.35 -42.36 -3.60
CA ALA A 234 20.42 -43.34 -3.43
C ALA A 234 21.37 -42.76 -2.37
#